data_AF-A0A1H4Q346-F1
#
_entry.id   AF-A0A1H4Q346-F1
#
_cell.length_a   1.000
_cell.length_b   1.000
_cell.length_c   1.000
_cell.angle_alpha   90.00
_cell.angle_beta   90.00
_cell.angle_gamma   90.00
#
_symmetry.space_group_name_H-M   'P 1'
#
loop_
_entity.id
_entity.type
_entity.pdbx_description
1 polymer ?
#
loop_
_entity_poly.entity_id
_entity_poly.type
_entity_poly.pdbx_seq_one_letter_code
_entity_poly.pdbx_strand_id
1 'polypeptide(L)'
;MYGDTAAGRKRVAQLREQSGDIRALAARLVAQAEAVPWHGKAADAMRERIKERAGHLRTAAAHHETAADSLARHLGEVDTLKEAIDVRSAKATTLVEDARTRASEAGDEAGEPDSADTALLAFDPPPAGHKDWLTVTLPGL
;
A
#
# COMPACT_ATOMS: atom_id res chain seq x y z
N MET A 1 6.99 4.10 -11.27
CA MET A 1 6.90 2.69 -11.68
C MET A 1 6.38 1.78 -10.54
N TYR A 2 5.56 2.30 -9.63
CA TYR A 2 4.67 1.58 -8.72
C TYR A 2 3.46 2.49 -8.55
N GLY A 3 2.25 1.95 -8.42
CA GLY A 3 1.03 2.74 -8.38
C GLY A 3 1.11 3.94 -7.42
N ASP A 4 0.36 5.00 -7.76
CA ASP A 4 0.23 6.16 -6.90
C ASP A 4 -0.48 5.74 -5.60
N THR A 5 0.29 5.60 -4.51
CA THR A 5 -0.24 5.18 -3.21
C THR A 5 -1.13 6.27 -2.60
N ALA A 6 -1.02 7.53 -3.04
CA ALA A 6 -1.96 8.58 -2.67
C ALA A 6 -3.33 8.37 -3.33
N ALA A 7 -3.38 8.05 -4.63
CA ALA A 7 -4.62 7.65 -5.29
C ALA A 7 -5.24 6.41 -4.64
N GLY A 8 -4.40 5.43 -4.26
CA GLY A 8 -4.83 4.28 -3.47
C GLY A 8 -5.46 4.65 -2.13
N ARG A 9 -4.82 5.53 -1.35
CA ARG A 9 -5.36 6.04 -0.08
C ARG A 9 -6.70 6.74 -0.24
N LYS A 10 -6.87 7.52 -1.32
CA LYS A 10 -8.17 8.13 -1.66
C LYS A 10 -9.24 7.06 -1.90
N ARG A 11 -8.89 5.97 -2.59
CA ARG A 11 -9.82 4.86 -2.84
C ARG A 11 -10.20 4.11 -1.56
N VAL A 12 -9.26 3.90 -0.63
CA VAL A 12 -9.55 3.34 0.70
C VAL A 12 -10.58 4.20 1.44
N ALA A 13 -10.38 5.51 1.48
CA ALA A 13 -11.32 6.44 2.13
C ALA A 13 -12.73 6.34 1.51
N GLN A 14 -12.81 6.30 0.18
CA GLN A 14 -14.08 6.14 -0.53
C GLN A 14 -14.79 4.81 -0.21
N LEU A 15 -14.06 3.70 -0.06
CA LEU A 15 -14.65 2.41 0.30
C LEU A 15 -15.24 2.44 1.72
N ARG A 16 -14.56 3.11 2.67
CA ARG A 16 -15.06 3.27 4.04
C ARG A 16 -16.29 4.16 4.10
N GLU A 17 -16.29 5.26 3.35
CA GLU A 17 -17.46 6.13 3.19
C GLU A 17 -18.65 5.34 2.63
N GLN A 18 -18.44 4.58 1.55
CA GLN A 18 -19.48 3.70 0.98
C GLN A 18 -20.01 2.67 1.99
N SER A 19 -19.14 2.08 2.81
CA SER A 19 -19.56 1.16 3.88
C SER A 19 -20.46 1.88 4.90
N GLY A 20 -20.07 3.07 5.32
CA GLY A 20 -20.84 3.92 6.24
C GLY A 20 -22.22 4.27 5.68
N ASP A 21 -22.28 4.74 4.44
CA ASP A 21 -23.52 5.10 3.75
C ASP A 21 -24.49 3.91 3.63
N ILE A 22 -23.98 2.73 3.26
CA ILE A 22 -24.80 1.52 3.14
C ILE A 22 -25.35 1.09 4.50
N ARG A 23 -24.54 1.19 5.57
CA ARG A 23 -25.01 0.89 6.94
C ARG A 23 -26.09 1.87 7.39
N ALA A 24 -25.91 3.15 7.11
CA ALA A 24 -26.91 4.19 7.42
C ALA A 24 -28.21 3.96 6.65
N LEU A 25 -28.14 3.63 5.37
CA LEU A 25 -29.29 3.25 4.55
C LEU A 25 -30.03 2.03 5.13
N ALA A 26 -29.29 0.98 5.51
CA ALA A 26 -29.86 -0.23 6.11
C ALA A 26 -30.58 0.08 7.44
N ALA A 27 -29.98 0.92 8.29
CA ALA A 27 -30.59 1.35 9.55
C ALA A 27 -31.88 2.17 9.31
N ARG A 28 -31.83 3.11 8.36
CA ARG A 28 -32.99 3.92 7.97
C ARG A 28 -34.14 3.07 7.43
N LEU A 29 -33.84 2.06 6.60
CA LEU A 29 -34.85 1.17 6.04
C LEU A 29 -35.59 0.40 7.15
N VAL A 30 -34.86 -0.15 8.12
CA VAL A 30 -35.45 -0.82 9.28
C VAL A 30 -36.29 0.15 10.11
N ALA A 31 -35.75 1.33 10.44
CA ALA A 31 -36.48 2.32 11.23
C ALA A 31 -37.80 2.76 10.55
N GLN A 32 -37.79 2.94 9.22
CA GLN A 32 -39.00 3.27 8.46
C GLN A 32 -40.02 2.13 8.46
N ALA A 33 -39.58 0.88 8.37
CA ALA A 33 -40.46 -0.29 8.46
C ALA A 33 -41.12 -0.40 9.84
N GLU A 34 -40.36 -0.13 10.89
CA GLU A 34 -40.85 -0.22 12.26
C GLU A 34 -41.87 0.89 12.59
N ALA A 35 -41.72 2.06 11.96
CA ALA A 35 -42.58 3.24 12.16
C ALA A 35 -43.94 3.15 11.45
N VAL A 36 -44.20 2.14 10.62
CA VAL A 36 -45.48 2.02 9.91
C VAL A 36 -46.61 1.72 10.91
N PRO A 37 -47.71 2.50 10.93
CA PRO A 37 -48.71 2.47 11.99
C PRO A 37 -49.69 1.28 11.90
N TRP A 38 -49.68 0.51 10.81
CA TRP A 38 -50.57 -0.64 10.64
C TRP A 38 -49.98 -1.93 11.22
N HIS A 39 -50.86 -2.85 11.60
CA HIS A 39 -50.48 -4.09 12.30
C HIS A 39 -51.16 -5.30 11.65
N GLY A 40 -50.60 -6.48 11.92
CA GLY A 40 -51.11 -7.76 11.45
C GLY A 40 -50.14 -8.46 10.49
N LYS A 41 -50.53 -9.66 10.04
CA LYS A 41 -49.64 -10.59 9.32
C LYS A 41 -48.91 -9.98 8.11
N ALA A 42 -49.56 -9.09 7.37
CA ALA A 42 -48.93 -8.42 6.23
C ALA A 42 -47.86 -7.41 6.65
N ALA A 43 -48.10 -6.67 7.75
CA ALA A 43 -47.11 -5.75 8.32
C ALA A 43 -45.91 -6.53 8.87
N ASP A 44 -46.15 -7.66 9.54
CA ASP A 44 -45.09 -8.52 10.07
C ASP A 44 -44.22 -9.10 8.95
N ALA A 45 -44.85 -9.62 7.88
CA ALA A 45 -44.14 -10.13 6.70
C ALA A 45 -43.30 -9.05 6.00
N MET A 46 -43.81 -7.83 5.91
CA MET A 46 -43.07 -6.68 5.38
C MET A 46 -41.86 -6.35 6.26
N ARG A 47 -42.03 -6.27 7.59
CA ARG A 47 -40.93 -5.99 8.54
C ARG A 47 -39.83 -7.06 8.42
N GLU A 48 -40.19 -8.34 8.34
CA GLU A 48 -39.18 -9.39 8.20
C GLU A 48 -38.42 -9.32 6.88
N ARG A 49 -39.11 -9.11 5.76
CA ARG A 49 -38.44 -8.94 4.47
C ARG A 49 -37.51 -7.71 4.45
N ILE A 50 -37.87 -6.64 5.17
CA ILE A 50 -37.01 -5.46 5.30
C ILE A 50 -35.78 -5.76 6.17
N LYS A 51 -35.93 -6.49 7.28
CA LYS A 51 -34.80 -6.92 8.12
C LYS A 51 -33.82 -7.80 7.34
N GLU A 52 -34.32 -8.75 6.55
CA GLU A 52 -33.53 -9.58 5.65
C GLU A 52 -32.74 -8.72 4.65
N ARG A 53 -33.41 -7.79 3.97
CA ARG A 53 -32.77 -6.90 3.00
C ARG A 53 -31.74 -5.96 3.63
N ALA A 54 -32.01 -5.46 4.84
CA ALA A 54 -31.04 -4.71 5.62
C ALA A 54 -29.83 -5.58 6.02
N GLY A 55 -30.03 -6.87 6.28
CA GLY A 55 -28.95 -7.83 6.49
C GLY A 55 -28.02 -7.97 5.27
N HIS A 56 -28.58 -8.07 4.06
CA HIS A 56 -27.80 -8.09 2.83
C HIS A 56 -27.01 -6.80 2.61
N LEU A 57 -27.62 -5.63 2.89
CA LEU A 57 -26.91 -4.34 2.81
C LEU A 57 -25.74 -4.28 3.80
N ARG A 58 -25.93 -4.70 5.05
CA ARG A 58 -24.84 -4.76 6.05
C ARG A 58 -23.72 -5.71 5.62
N THR A 59 -24.05 -6.83 4.97
CA THR A 59 -23.06 -7.75 4.41
C THR A 59 -22.25 -7.09 3.30
N ALA A 60 -22.91 -6.39 2.38
CA ALA A 60 -22.22 -5.62 1.34
C ALA A 60 -21.31 -4.53 1.93
N ALA A 61 -21.76 -3.81 2.95
CA ALA A 61 -20.95 -2.83 3.66
C ALA A 61 -19.71 -3.46 4.32
N ALA A 62 -19.83 -4.68 4.87
CA ALA A 62 -18.69 -5.41 5.43
C ALA A 62 -17.66 -5.81 4.35
N HIS A 63 -18.12 -6.16 3.14
CA HIS A 63 -17.20 -6.39 2.01
C HIS A 63 -16.44 -5.12 1.61
N HIS A 64 -17.10 -3.95 1.62
CA HIS A 64 -16.42 -2.68 1.36
C HIS A 64 -15.33 -2.38 2.41
N GLU A 65 -15.60 -2.62 3.69
CA GLU A 65 -14.59 -2.44 4.75
C GLU A 65 -13.42 -3.41 4.58
N THR A 66 -13.71 -4.68 4.33
CA THR A 66 -12.68 -5.71 4.10
C THR A 66 -11.79 -5.35 2.90
N ALA A 67 -12.38 -4.85 1.82
CA ALA A 67 -11.64 -4.37 0.65
C ALA A 67 -10.79 -3.14 0.98
N ALA A 68 -11.32 -2.20 1.78
CA ALA A 68 -10.60 -1.02 2.24
C ALA A 68 -9.37 -1.41 3.07
N ASP A 69 -9.51 -2.33 4.01
CA ASP A 69 -8.44 -2.81 4.87
C ASP A 69 -7.37 -3.59 4.10
N SER A 70 -7.80 -4.46 3.18
CA SER A 70 -6.86 -5.19 2.32
C SER A 70 -6.05 -4.24 1.43
N LEU A 71 -6.70 -3.23 0.86
CA LEU A 71 -6.02 -2.22 0.05
C LEU A 71 -5.09 -1.36 0.90
N ALA A 72 -5.52 -0.92 2.09
CA ALA A 72 -4.69 -0.14 3.00
C ALA A 72 -3.39 -0.88 3.38
N ARG A 73 -3.49 -2.19 3.70
CA ARG A 73 -2.33 -3.03 3.99
C ARG A 73 -1.37 -3.10 2.80
N HIS A 74 -1.91 -3.38 1.61
CA HIS A 74 -1.10 -3.47 0.40
C HIS A 74 -0.38 -2.14 0.08
N LEU A 75 -1.05 -1.01 0.25
CA LEU A 75 -0.43 0.30 0.05
C LEU A 75 0.72 0.55 1.04
N GLY A 76 0.56 0.10 2.29
CA GLY A 76 1.64 0.14 3.28
C GLY A 76 2.85 -0.70 2.85
N GLU A 77 2.63 -1.92 2.38
CA GLU A 77 3.69 -2.79 1.86
C GLU A 77 4.42 -2.15 0.66
N VAL A 78 3.67 -1.52 -0.26
CA VAL A 78 4.25 -0.81 -1.40
C VAL A 78 5.10 0.38 -0.95
N ASP A 79 4.64 1.16 0.02
CA ASP A 79 5.41 2.29 0.56
C ASP A 79 6.70 1.79 1.25
N THR A 80 6.64 0.71 2.03
CA THR A 80 7.85 0.09 2.63
C THR A 80 8.84 -0.39 1.58
N LEU A 81 8.36 -1.01 0.50
CA LEU A 81 9.25 -1.46 -0.59
C LEU A 81 9.88 -0.30 -1.34
N LYS A 82 9.14 0.79 -1.58
CA LYS A 82 9.68 2.00 -2.19
C LYS A 82 10.78 2.62 -1.32
N GLU A 83 10.52 2.76 -0.02
CA GLU A 83 11.51 3.28 0.92
C GLU A 83 12.77 2.41 0.95
N ALA A 84 12.63 1.07 0.97
CA ALA A 84 13.77 0.16 0.92
C ALA A 84 14.59 0.31 -0.38
N ILE A 85 13.93 0.50 -1.53
CA ILE A 85 14.59 0.79 -2.81
C ILE A 85 15.35 2.12 -2.73
N ASP A 86 14.70 3.17 -2.23
CA ASP A 86 15.29 4.51 -2.17
C ASP A 86 16.51 4.52 -1.25
N VAL A 87 16.42 3.94 -0.04
CA VAL A 87 17.54 3.81 0.90
C VAL A 87 18.70 3.04 0.28
N ARG A 88 18.41 1.91 -0.37
CA ARG A 88 19.46 1.06 -0.96
C ARG A 88 20.13 1.72 -2.17
N SER A 89 19.35 2.42 -2.99
CA SER A 89 19.88 3.18 -4.13
C SER A 89 20.75 4.34 -3.67
N ALA A 90 20.32 5.12 -2.67
CA ALA A 90 21.09 6.21 -2.10
C ALA A 90 22.41 5.71 -1.50
N LYS A 91 22.36 4.63 -0.71
CA LYS A 91 23.55 4.03 -0.10
C LYS A 91 24.54 3.52 -1.14
N ALA A 92 24.06 2.84 -2.18
CA ALA A 92 24.92 2.36 -3.26
C ALA A 92 25.60 3.53 -3.99
N THR A 93 24.87 4.61 -4.27
CA THR A 93 25.44 5.83 -4.87
C THR A 93 26.55 6.40 -4.01
N THR A 94 26.33 6.56 -2.70
CA THR A 94 27.36 7.05 -1.77
C THR A 94 28.60 6.14 -1.74
N LEU A 95 28.42 4.81 -1.68
CA LEU A 95 29.55 3.87 -1.68
C LEU A 95 30.39 3.96 -2.97
N VAL A 96 29.74 4.11 -4.12
CA VAL A 96 30.40 4.26 -5.43
C VAL A 96 31.14 5.59 -5.51
N GLU A 97 30.56 6.68 -4.99
CA GLU A 97 31.19 8.01 -4.94
C GLU A 97 32.40 8.03 -3.99
N ASP A 98 32.30 7.38 -2.83
CA ASP A 98 33.41 7.24 -1.88
C ASP A 98 34.55 6.39 -2.46
N ALA A 99 34.23 5.28 -3.16
CA ALA A 99 35.23 4.47 -3.86
C ALA A 99 35.91 5.26 -4.99
N ARG A 100 35.16 6.07 -5.74
CA ARG A 100 35.70 6.95 -6.79
C ARG A 100 36.63 8.01 -6.21
N THR A 101 36.27 8.59 -5.06
CA THR A 101 37.09 9.58 -4.37
C THR A 101 38.40 8.96 -3.91
N ARG A 102 38.36 7.81 -3.22
CA ARG A 102 39.57 7.09 -2.78
C ARG A 102 40.47 6.69 -3.94
N ALA A 103 39.90 6.19 -5.05
CA ALA A 103 40.67 5.85 -6.24
C ALA A 103 41.38 7.08 -6.85
N SER A 104 40.76 8.27 -6.79
CA SER A 104 41.39 9.50 -7.27
C SER A 104 42.51 10.01 -6.36
N GLU A 105 42.40 9.80 -5.05
CA GLU A 105 43.41 10.19 -4.06
C GLU A 105 44.62 9.25 -4.03
N ALA A 106 44.42 7.97 -4.38
CA ALA A 106 45.44 6.93 -4.36
C ALA A 106 46.58 7.13 -5.38
N GLY A 107 46.32 7.78 -6.53
CA GLY A 107 47.32 8.07 -7.57
C GLY A 107 48.05 6.84 -8.14
N ASP A 108 49.11 7.05 -8.92
CA ASP A 108 49.96 5.97 -9.51
C ASP A 108 50.85 5.24 -8.47
N GLU A 109 50.92 5.72 -7.23
CA GLU A 109 51.81 5.20 -6.18
C GLU A 109 51.14 4.20 -5.21
N ALA A 110 49.83 3.96 -5.36
CA ALA A 110 49.13 2.95 -4.58
C ALA A 110 49.35 1.54 -5.16
N GLY A 111 49.56 0.56 -4.27
CA GLY A 111 49.57 -0.87 -4.64
C GLY A 111 48.23 -1.34 -5.21
N GLU A 112 48.11 -2.65 -5.44
CA GLU A 112 46.92 -3.28 -6.02
C GLU A 112 45.62 -2.74 -5.37
N PRO A 113 44.66 -2.22 -6.15
CA PRO A 113 43.46 -1.58 -5.61
C PRO A 113 42.64 -2.56 -4.79
N ASP A 114 41.99 -2.07 -3.73
CA ASP A 114 41.12 -2.90 -2.91
C ASP A 114 40.06 -3.58 -3.79
N SER A 115 39.91 -4.89 -3.61
CA SER A 115 38.91 -5.71 -4.31
C SER A 115 37.49 -5.17 -4.11
N ALA A 116 37.20 -4.57 -2.96
CA ALA A 116 35.91 -3.93 -2.69
C ALA A 116 35.70 -2.68 -3.55
N ASP A 117 36.72 -1.84 -3.70
CA ASP A 117 36.66 -0.63 -4.52
C ASP A 117 36.56 -0.96 -6.01
N THR A 118 37.26 -2.00 -6.45
CA THR A 118 37.16 -2.50 -7.83
C THR A 118 35.73 -2.95 -8.14
N ALA A 119 35.07 -3.65 -7.21
CA ALA A 119 33.69 -4.07 -7.36
C ALA A 119 32.70 -2.89 -7.34
N LEU A 120 32.92 -1.89 -6.48
CA LEU A 120 32.08 -0.69 -6.41
C LEU A 120 32.22 0.18 -7.68
N LEU A 121 33.43 0.33 -8.22
CA LEU A 121 33.67 1.12 -9.44
C LEU A 121 33.12 0.46 -10.70
N ALA A 122 33.06 -0.87 -10.74
CA ALA A 122 32.49 -1.64 -11.85
C ALA A 122 30.96 -1.80 -11.77
N PHE A 123 30.32 -1.30 -10.71
CA PHE A 123 28.89 -1.46 -10.49
C PHE A 123 28.07 -0.64 -11.50
N ASP A 124 27.12 -1.31 -12.18
CA ASP A 124 26.10 -0.68 -13.01
C ASP A 124 24.76 -0.60 -12.25
N PRO A 125 24.33 0.60 -11.81
CA PRO A 125 23.15 0.74 -10.97
C PRO A 125 21.85 0.45 -11.74
N PRO A 126 20.90 -0.29 -11.15
CA PRO A 126 19.56 -0.42 -11.72
C PRO A 126 18.87 0.95 -11.88
N PRO A 127 17.87 1.08 -12.77
CA PRO A 127 17.10 2.31 -12.90
C PRO A 127 16.49 2.76 -11.57
N ALA A 128 16.39 4.07 -11.37
CA ALA A 128 15.83 4.65 -10.15
C ALA A 128 14.43 4.10 -9.85
N GLY A 129 14.21 3.65 -8.61
CA GLY A 129 12.92 3.09 -8.20
C GLY A 129 12.59 1.72 -8.78
N HIS A 130 13.53 0.98 -9.37
CA HIS A 130 13.30 -0.38 -9.89
C HIS A 130 13.41 -1.45 -8.80
N LYS A 131 12.60 -2.53 -8.83
CA LYS A 131 12.65 -3.64 -7.84
C LYS A 131 14.02 -4.31 -7.73
N ASP A 132 14.84 -4.26 -8.76
CA ASP A 132 16.15 -4.94 -8.74
C ASP A 132 17.07 -4.32 -7.68
N TRP A 133 16.80 -3.08 -7.26
CA TRP A 133 17.40 -2.47 -6.08
C TRP A 133 17.16 -3.24 -4.79
N LEU A 134 16.18 -4.16 -4.71
CA LEU A 134 15.96 -5.04 -3.56
C LEU A 134 16.87 -6.27 -3.59
N THR A 135 17.46 -6.60 -4.74
CA THR A 135 18.33 -7.78 -4.88
C THR A 135 19.81 -7.42 -4.97
N VAL A 136 20.19 -6.23 -5.48
CA VAL A 136 21.59 -5.71 -5.63
C VAL A 136 22.70 -6.52 -4.95
N THR A 137 23.25 -6.27 -3.77
CA THR A 137 24.51 -6.85 -3.24
C THR A 137 25.74 -6.11 -3.76
N LEU A 138 26.33 -5.33 -2.85
CA LEU A 138 27.59 -4.62 -3.02
C LEU A 138 28.35 -4.69 -1.70
N PRO A 139 29.69 -4.63 -1.72
CA PRO A 139 30.47 -4.49 -0.50
C PRO A 139 29.99 -3.28 0.31
N GLY A 140 29.63 -3.49 1.58
CA GLY A 140 29.19 -2.43 2.49
C GLY A 140 27.70 -2.03 2.42
N LEU A 141 26.90 -2.66 1.55
CA LEU A 141 25.47 -2.37 1.36
C LEU A 141 24.56 -3.04 2.40
#